data_AF-A0A1G9IKT0-F1
#
_entry.id   AF-A0A1G9IKT0-F1
#
_cell.length_a   1.000
_cell.length_b   1.000
_cell.length_c   1.000
_cell.angle_alpha   90.00
_cell.angle_beta   90.00
_cell.angle_gamma   90.00
#
_symmetry.space_group_name_H-M   'P 1'
#
loop_
_entity.id
_entity.type
_entity.pdbx_description
1 polymer ?
#
loop_
_entity_poly.entity_id
_entity_poly.type
_entity_poly.pdbx_seq_one_letter_code
_entity_poly.pdbx_strand_id
1 'polypeptide(L)'
;MSDDDKALRRTGLGMMLLFWLIVLGMGAWWFNGVFEERHNPNANLAQTLGEGNGPVTLQRNASGHFVAPGAINGEPVEFLLDTGATYIAIPGELAERLGLERGASAYFSTANGPAQGYLTTIERVSLGGLTAHDVRGSINPTMRGSTALLGMSFLSRFDIQMRDSELVLSPVGER
;
A
#
# COMPACT_ATOMS: atom_id res chain seq x y z
N MET A 1 -43.10 -45.32 19.26
CA MET A 1 -42.23 -44.25 18.72
C MET A 1 -40.87 -44.91 18.49
N SER A 2 -40.57 -45.30 17.25
CA SER A 2 -39.44 -46.19 16.91
C SER A 2 -38.11 -45.46 16.98
N ASP A 3 -37.03 -46.19 17.28
CA ASP A 3 -35.68 -45.64 17.41
C ASP A 3 -35.13 -44.98 16.12
N ASP A 4 -35.74 -45.28 14.96
CA ASP A 4 -35.39 -44.70 13.66
C ASP A 4 -35.62 -43.17 13.59
N ASP A 5 -36.66 -42.65 14.26
CA ASP A 5 -36.98 -41.21 14.27
C ASP A 5 -35.93 -40.38 15.03
N LYS A 6 -35.27 -40.97 16.03
CA LYS A 6 -34.20 -40.32 16.80
C LYS A 6 -32.89 -40.29 16.03
N ALA A 7 -32.62 -41.32 15.22
CA ALA A 7 -31.43 -41.39 14.37
C ALA A 7 -31.48 -40.33 13.26
N LEU A 8 -32.60 -40.22 12.54
CA LEU A 8 -32.83 -39.25 11.47
C LEU A 8 -32.67 -37.78 11.93
N ARG A 9 -33.17 -37.44 13.13
CA ARG A 9 -33.05 -36.10 13.71
C ARG A 9 -31.63 -35.73 14.15
N ARG A 10 -30.84 -36.72 14.61
CA ARG A 10 -29.44 -36.52 15.02
C ARG A 10 -28.50 -36.32 13.84
N THR A 11 -28.70 -37.05 12.74
CA THR A 11 -27.93 -36.85 11.50
C THR A 11 -28.26 -35.53 10.80
N GLY A 12 -29.53 -35.11 10.79
CA GLY A 12 -29.93 -33.83 10.19
C GLY A 12 -29.33 -32.61 10.91
N LEU A 13 -29.26 -32.64 12.24
CA LEU A 13 -28.67 -31.56 13.04
C LEU A 13 -27.14 -31.46 12.84
N GLY A 14 -26.45 -32.60 12.80
CA GLY A 14 -25.00 -32.63 12.54
C GLY A 14 -24.64 -32.13 11.15
N MET A 15 -25.41 -32.53 10.13
CA MET A 15 -25.22 -32.08 8.75
C MET A 15 -25.50 -30.57 8.59
N MET A 16 -26.51 -30.04 9.30
CA MET A 16 -26.82 -28.60 9.28
C MET A 16 -25.73 -27.76 9.96
N LEU A 17 -25.17 -28.23 11.09
CA LEU A 17 -24.04 -27.55 11.73
C LEU A 17 -22.78 -27.58 10.86
N LEU A 18 -22.50 -28.71 10.20
CA LEU A 18 -21.40 -28.82 9.25
C LEU A 18 -21.57 -27.85 8.06
N PHE A 19 -22.79 -27.79 7.52
CA PHE A 19 -23.13 -26.84 6.45
C PHE A 19 -22.90 -25.39 6.89
N TRP A 20 -23.38 -25.00 8.08
CA TRP A 20 -23.15 -23.65 8.60
C TRP A 20 -21.67 -23.36 8.88
N LEU A 21 -20.89 -24.33 9.36
CA LEU A 21 -19.44 -24.16 9.53
C LEU A 21 -18.72 -23.98 8.19
N ILE A 22 -19.13 -24.70 7.15
CA ILE A 22 -18.58 -24.54 5.80
C ILE A 22 -18.99 -23.17 5.22
N VAL A 23 -20.25 -22.77 5.35
CA VAL A 23 -20.73 -21.46 4.86
C VAL A 23 -20.07 -20.31 5.60
N LEU A 24 -19.91 -20.39 6.91
CA LEU A 24 -19.22 -19.37 7.71
C LEU A 24 -17.71 -19.35 7.43
N GLY A 25 -17.08 -20.52 7.27
CA GLY A 25 -15.66 -20.61 6.89
C GLY A 25 -15.39 -20.06 5.49
N MET A 26 -16.24 -20.40 4.52
CA MET A 26 -16.18 -19.91 3.15
C MET A 26 -16.53 -18.42 3.08
N GLY A 27 -17.51 -17.97 3.87
CA GLY A 27 -17.85 -16.56 4.03
C GLY A 27 -16.71 -15.75 4.63
N ALA A 28 -16.05 -16.24 5.70
CA ALA A 28 -14.88 -15.61 6.29
C ALA A 28 -13.69 -15.57 5.31
N TRP A 29 -13.48 -16.65 4.55
CA TRP A 29 -12.45 -16.72 3.52
C TRP A 29 -12.74 -15.75 2.35
N TRP A 30 -13.99 -15.67 1.90
CA TRP A 30 -14.44 -14.74 0.85
C TRP A 30 -14.38 -13.27 1.31
N PHE A 31 -14.78 -12.99 2.55
CA PHE A 31 -14.78 -11.64 3.11
C PHE A 31 -13.36 -11.10 3.28
N ASN A 32 -12.37 -11.98 3.47
CA ASN A 32 -10.96 -11.59 3.53
C ASN A 32 -10.44 -10.99 2.20
N GLY A 33 -11.03 -11.36 1.05
CA GLY A 33 -10.62 -10.86 -0.28
C GLY A 33 -11.38 -9.64 -0.81
N VAL A 34 -12.53 -9.28 -0.24
CA VAL A 34 -13.40 -8.18 -0.74
C VAL A 34 -13.06 -6.82 -0.10
N PHE A 35 -12.17 -6.77 0.89
CA PHE A 35 -11.75 -5.51 1.52
C PHE A 35 -10.60 -4.78 0.81
N GLU A 36 -9.87 -5.44 -0.10
CA GLU A 36 -8.73 -4.80 -0.80
C GLU A 36 -9.19 -3.61 -1.67
N GLU A 37 -10.32 -3.76 -2.36
CA GLU A 37 -10.76 -2.84 -3.41
C GLU A 37 -11.27 -1.48 -2.87
N ARG A 38 -11.71 -1.42 -1.60
CA ARG A 38 -12.11 -0.16 -0.96
C ARG A 38 -10.93 0.66 -0.43
N HIS A 39 -9.81 0.02 -0.12
CA HIS A 39 -8.65 0.68 0.48
C HIS A 39 -7.73 1.31 -0.57
N ASN A 40 -7.59 0.65 -1.72
CA ASN A 40 -6.69 1.07 -2.78
C ASN A 40 -7.40 1.02 -4.16
N PRO A 41 -8.09 2.10 -4.57
CA PRO A 41 -8.72 2.17 -5.90
C PRO A 41 -7.69 2.15 -7.06
N ASN A 42 -6.40 2.25 -6.73
CA ASN A 42 -5.28 2.30 -7.65
C ASN A 42 -4.55 0.95 -7.78
N ALA A 43 -5.08 -0.15 -7.22
CA ALA A 43 -4.45 -1.47 -7.25
C ALA A 43 -4.13 -1.98 -8.67
N ASN A 44 -4.93 -1.57 -9.65
CA ASN A 44 -4.76 -1.96 -11.06
C ASN A 44 -3.67 -1.18 -11.80
N LEU A 45 -3.07 -0.14 -11.20
CA LEU A 45 -2.01 0.66 -11.86
C LEU A 45 -0.79 -0.17 -12.23
N ALA A 46 -0.43 -1.17 -11.40
CA ALA A 46 0.66 -2.08 -11.68
C ALA A 46 0.43 -2.94 -12.94
N GLN A 47 -0.83 -3.13 -13.34
CA GLN A 47 -1.22 -3.96 -14.49
C GLN A 47 -1.49 -3.14 -15.75
N THR A 48 -1.85 -1.85 -15.61
CA THR A 48 -2.25 -0.98 -16.73
C THR A 48 -1.09 -0.23 -17.36
N LEU A 49 0.03 -0.07 -16.64
CA LEU A 49 1.17 0.75 -17.08
C LEU A 49 2.36 -0.16 -17.37
N GLY A 50 2.32 -0.85 -18.51
CA GLY A 50 3.50 -1.49 -19.08
C GLY A 50 4.48 -0.42 -19.55
N GLU A 51 5.69 -0.37 -18.99
CA GLU A 51 6.88 0.41 -19.40
C GLU A 51 6.59 1.75 -20.12
N GLY A 52 5.64 2.52 -19.62
CA GLY A 52 5.20 3.76 -20.24
C GLY A 52 5.62 4.95 -19.41
N ASN A 53 6.40 5.87 -19.99
CA ASN A 53 6.67 7.20 -19.44
C ASN A 53 5.43 8.13 -19.57
N GLY A 54 4.22 7.59 -19.42
CA GLY A 54 2.97 8.32 -19.56
C GLY A 54 2.52 8.95 -18.23
N PRO A 55 1.54 9.87 -18.27
CA PRO A 55 0.89 10.35 -17.06
C PRO A 55 0.21 9.20 -16.28
N VAL A 56 0.28 9.28 -14.96
CA VAL A 56 -0.37 8.38 -14.02
C VAL A 56 -1.47 9.12 -13.29
N THR A 57 -2.70 8.62 -13.40
CA THR A 57 -3.84 9.17 -12.65
C THR A 57 -4.11 8.28 -11.44
N LEU A 58 -4.06 8.88 -10.25
CA LEU A 58 -4.40 8.26 -8.98
C LEU A 58 -5.77 8.74 -8.52
N GLN A 59 -6.61 7.81 -8.10
CA GLN A 59 -7.88 8.08 -7.45
C GLN A 59 -7.71 8.11 -5.92
N ARG A 60 -8.39 9.04 -5.29
CA ARG A 60 -8.46 9.15 -3.83
C ARG A 60 -9.33 8.02 -3.27
N ASN A 61 -8.85 7.35 -2.22
CA ASN A 61 -9.63 6.33 -1.53
C ASN A 61 -10.72 6.94 -0.63
N ALA A 62 -11.57 6.10 -0.04
CA ALA A 62 -12.66 6.53 0.83
C ALA A 62 -12.19 7.30 2.09
N SER A 63 -10.95 7.09 2.52
CA SER A 63 -10.33 7.77 3.66
C SER A 63 -9.72 9.13 3.29
N GLY A 64 -9.78 9.52 2.01
CA GLY A 64 -9.28 10.80 1.55
C GLY A 64 -7.80 10.80 1.13
N HIS A 65 -7.15 9.64 1.10
CA HIS A 65 -5.73 9.50 0.77
C HIS A 65 -5.52 8.92 -0.63
N PHE A 66 -4.38 9.24 -1.24
CA PHE A 66 -3.92 8.56 -2.45
C PHE A 66 -2.98 7.44 -2.03
N VAL A 67 -3.44 6.21 -2.22
CA VAL A 67 -2.67 4.98 -1.98
C VAL A 67 -2.44 4.32 -3.31
N ALA A 68 -1.22 3.90 -3.61
CA ALA A 68 -0.90 3.29 -4.90
C ALA A 68 0.20 2.23 -4.75
N PRO A 69 0.14 1.14 -5.52
CA PRO A 69 1.24 0.19 -5.60
C PRO A 69 2.43 0.83 -6.34
N GLY A 70 3.63 0.45 -5.93
CA GLY A 70 4.88 0.83 -6.57
C GLY A 70 5.99 -0.15 -6.23
N ALA A 71 7.23 0.25 -6.50
CA ALA A 71 8.39 -0.54 -6.11
C ALA A 71 9.55 0.32 -5.62
N ILE A 72 10.28 -0.20 -4.63
CA ILE A 72 11.56 0.33 -4.16
C ILE A 72 12.62 -0.70 -4.51
N ASN A 73 13.63 -0.30 -5.27
CA ASN A 73 14.72 -1.17 -5.75
C ASN A 73 14.20 -2.44 -6.48
N GLY A 74 13.03 -2.37 -7.10
CA GLY A 74 12.38 -3.50 -7.79
C GLY A 74 11.47 -4.36 -6.90
N GLU A 75 11.50 -4.17 -5.58
CA GLU A 75 10.64 -4.87 -4.64
C GLU A 75 9.28 -4.17 -4.49
N PRO A 76 8.15 -4.90 -4.60
CA PRO A 76 6.82 -4.32 -4.48
C PRO A 76 6.57 -3.69 -3.11
N VAL A 77 6.03 -2.48 -3.12
CA VAL A 77 5.60 -1.75 -1.91
C VAL A 77 4.29 -1.03 -2.17
N GLU A 78 3.60 -0.69 -1.09
CA GLU A 78 2.48 0.24 -1.14
C GLU A 78 2.95 1.63 -0.70
N PHE A 79 2.56 2.65 -1.46
CA PHE A 79 2.81 4.03 -1.14
C PHE A 79 1.53 4.73 -0.72
N LEU A 80 1.62 5.52 0.35
CA LEU A 80 0.69 6.60 0.64
C LEU A 80 1.35 7.92 0.24
N LEU A 81 0.74 8.65 -0.70
CA LEU A 81 1.29 9.92 -1.15
C LEU A 81 1.11 10.99 -0.09
N ASP A 82 2.20 11.67 0.23
CA ASP A 82 2.24 12.75 1.22
C ASP A 82 3.06 13.93 0.70
N THR A 83 2.39 14.93 0.13
CA THR A 83 3.03 16.17 -0.35
C THR A 83 3.61 17.02 0.79
N GLY A 84 3.26 16.73 2.04
CA GLY A 84 3.83 17.41 3.22
C GLY A 84 5.16 16.81 3.67
N ALA A 85 5.50 15.61 3.23
CA ALA A 85 6.76 14.94 3.57
C ALA A 85 7.90 15.38 2.64
N THR A 86 9.06 15.72 3.20
CA THR A 86 10.25 16.08 2.41
C THR A 86 10.91 14.86 1.76
N TYR A 87 11.00 13.76 2.50
CA TYR A 87 11.65 12.51 2.06
C TYR A 87 10.60 11.41 1.89
N ILE A 88 10.98 10.34 1.18
CA ILE A 88 10.22 9.08 1.30
C ILE A 88 10.45 8.54 2.70
N ALA A 89 9.41 8.42 3.51
CA ALA A 89 9.52 7.82 4.84
C ALA A 89 9.18 6.34 4.80
N ILE A 90 10.10 5.52 5.31
CA ILE A 90 10.07 4.06 5.21
C ILE A 90 10.03 3.48 6.63
N PRO A 91 9.04 2.63 6.96
CA PRO A 91 9.03 1.86 8.20
C PRO A 91 10.33 1.06 8.39
N GLY A 92 10.81 0.94 9.62
CA GLY A 92 12.05 0.19 9.91
C GLY A 92 12.00 -1.26 9.42
N GLU A 93 10.89 -1.96 9.66
CA GLU A 93 10.66 -3.34 9.22
C GLU A 93 10.65 -3.46 7.69
N LEU A 94 10.12 -2.45 7.00
CA LEU A 94 10.13 -2.39 5.54
C LEU A 94 11.55 -2.16 5.02
N ALA A 95 12.30 -1.23 5.61
CA ALA A 95 13.67 -0.94 5.21
C ALA A 95 14.58 -2.16 5.34
N GLU A 96 14.42 -2.95 6.40
CA GLU A 96 15.17 -4.20 6.61
C GLU A 96 14.80 -5.25 5.55
N ARG A 97 13.52 -5.41 5.24
CA ARG A 97 13.08 -6.30 4.15
C ARG A 97 13.65 -5.90 2.79
N LEU A 98 13.75 -4.61 2.53
CA LEU A 98 14.27 -4.04 1.29
C LEU A 98 15.80 -3.94 1.26
N GLY A 99 16.49 -4.32 2.34
CA GLY A 99 17.96 -4.23 2.44
C GLY A 99 18.49 -2.79 2.39
N LEU A 100 17.71 -1.79 2.81
CA LEU A 100 18.12 -0.39 2.77
C LEU A 100 19.12 -0.07 3.87
N GLU A 101 20.20 0.61 3.49
CA GLU A 101 21.23 1.02 4.43
C GLU A 101 20.80 2.22 5.26
N ARG A 102 21.12 2.18 6.56
CA ARG A 102 20.93 3.29 7.49
C ARG A 102 22.13 4.22 7.40
N GLY A 103 21.91 5.42 6.90
CA GLY A 103 22.87 6.52 6.91
C GLY A 103 22.86 7.29 8.23
N ALA A 104 23.12 8.59 8.14
CA ALA A 104 23.19 9.47 9.32
C ALA A 104 21.84 9.53 10.06
N SER A 105 21.91 9.52 11.40
CA SER A 105 20.75 9.75 12.26
C SER A 105 20.29 11.20 12.14
N ALA A 106 18.98 11.41 12.06
CA ALA A 106 18.36 12.74 12.05
C ALA A 106 17.00 12.70 12.77
N TYR A 107 16.49 13.87 13.15
CA TYR A 107 15.13 14.03 13.65
C TYR A 107 14.23 14.52 12.52
N PHE A 108 13.09 13.86 12.33
CA PHE A 108 12.10 14.20 11.32
C PHE A 108 10.82 14.69 11.99
N SER A 109 10.21 15.72 11.43
CA SER A 109 8.88 16.16 11.85
C SER A 109 7.84 15.17 11.33
N THR A 110 7.02 14.62 12.21
CA THR A 110 5.94 13.69 11.85
C THR A 110 4.62 14.15 12.48
N ALA A 111 3.52 13.53 12.08
CA ALA A 111 2.20 13.80 12.66
C ALA A 111 2.15 13.54 14.18
N ASN A 112 2.97 12.61 14.68
CA ASN A 112 3.05 12.27 16.12
C ASN A 112 4.14 13.07 16.85
N GLY A 113 4.66 14.13 16.22
CA GLY A 113 5.77 14.94 16.73
C GLY A 113 7.13 14.53 16.15
N PRO A 114 8.23 15.12 16.65
CA PRO A 114 9.58 14.77 16.19
C PRO A 114 9.91 13.31 16.47
N ALA A 115 10.37 12.59 15.46
CA ALA A 115 10.82 11.20 15.57
C ALA A 115 12.27 11.06 15.09
N GLN A 116 13.06 10.28 15.82
CA GLN A 116 14.39 9.91 15.36
C GLN A 116 14.30 8.90 14.22
N GLY A 117 15.09 9.10 13.18
CA GLY A 117 15.24 8.16 12.07
C GLY A 117 16.63 8.24 11.45
N TYR A 118 16.80 7.56 10.32
CA TYR A 118 18.06 7.48 9.59
C TYR A 118 17.85 7.92 8.15
N LEU A 119 18.74 8.74 7.62
CA LEU A 119 18.74 9.05 6.19
C LEU A 119 19.11 7.81 5.38
N THR A 120 18.57 7.68 4.18
CA THR A 120 18.96 6.65 3.21
C THR A 120 18.85 7.18 1.79
N THR A 121 19.52 6.52 0.86
CA THR A 121 19.41 6.79 -0.58
C THR A 121 18.85 5.55 -1.25
N ILE A 122 17.78 5.74 -2.01
CA ILE A 122 17.07 4.68 -2.70
C ILE A 122 17.48 4.72 -4.17
N GLU A 123 18.01 3.62 -4.68
CA GLU A 123 18.54 3.55 -6.05
C GLU A 123 17.46 3.74 -7.10
N ARG A 124 16.28 3.16 -6.87
CA ARG A 124 15.15 3.23 -7.79
C ARG A 124 13.83 3.23 -7.03
N VAL A 125 12.99 4.21 -7.32
CA VAL A 125 11.60 4.26 -6.86
C VAL A 125 10.72 4.32 -8.09
N SER A 126 9.67 3.51 -8.13
CA SER A 126 8.71 3.51 -9.23
C SER A 126 7.26 3.46 -8.75
N LEU A 127 6.38 4.14 -9.50
CA LEU A 127 4.94 4.18 -9.27
C LEU A 127 4.24 4.36 -10.61
N GLY A 128 3.38 3.41 -10.99
CA GLY A 128 2.63 3.47 -12.25
C GLY A 128 3.50 3.71 -13.50
N GLY A 129 4.67 3.07 -13.61
CA GLY A 129 5.59 3.29 -14.74
C GLY A 129 6.48 4.55 -14.62
N LEU A 130 6.14 5.52 -13.76
CA LEU A 130 7.03 6.63 -13.43
C LEU A 130 8.19 6.12 -12.58
N THR A 131 9.41 6.45 -12.95
CA THR A 131 10.62 5.99 -12.26
C THR A 131 11.53 7.15 -11.92
N ALA A 132 12.13 7.09 -10.73
CA ALA A 132 13.13 8.03 -10.25
C ALA A 132 14.31 7.29 -9.62
N HIS A 133 15.51 7.81 -9.86
CA HIS A 133 16.77 7.26 -9.36
C HIS A 133 17.42 8.13 -8.27
N ASP A 134 18.19 7.54 -7.37
CA ASP A 134 18.92 8.28 -6.33
C ASP A 134 17.97 9.16 -5.48
N VAL A 135 16.87 8.55 -5.02
CA VAL A 135 15.82 9.24 -4.28
C VAL A 135 16.18 9.26 -2.80
N ARG A 136 16.15 10.43 -2.18
CA ARG A 136 16.39 10.57 -0.74
C ARG A 136 15.22 10.01 0.06
N GLY A 137 15.52 9.15 1.02
CA GLY A 137 14.56 8.57 1.94
C GLY A 137 14.96 8.78 3.41
N SER A 138 14.04 8.46 4.30
CA SER A 138 14.26 8.34 5.74
C SER A 138 13.68 7.03 6.24
N ILE A 139 14.45 6.32 7.06
CA ILE A 139 14.03 5.11 7.76
C ILE A 139 13.56 5.53 9.14
N ASN A 140 12.28 5.29 9.46
CA ASN A 140 11.71 5.58 10.76
C ASN A 140 11.43 4.26 11.52
N PRO A 141 12.22 3.92 12.56
CA PRO A 141 12.01 2.70 13.35
C PRO A 141 10.71 2.69 14.17
N THR A 142 10.12 3.87 14.41
CA THR A 142 8.87 4.00 15.18
C THR A 142 7.63 3.89 14.29
N MET A 143 7.80 4.06 12.97
CA MET A 143 6.73 3.89 11.99
C MET A 143 6.44 2.39 11.83
N ARG A 144 5.17 2.03 11.97
CA ARG A 144 4.68 0.65 11.89
C ARG A 144 4.00 0.39 10.55
N GLY A 145 3.93 -0.89 10.18
CA GLY A 145 3.27 -1.35 8.97
C GLY A 145 4.22 -1.46 7.77
N SER A 146 3.62 -1.72 6.62
CA SER A 146 4.31 -2.03 5.36
C SER A 146 4.17 -0.94 4.29
N THR A 147 3.46 0.15 4.59
CA THR A 147 3.22 1.27 3.66
C THR A 147 4.30 2.33 3.84
N ALA A 148 4.93 2.75 2.74
CA ALA A 148 5.87 3.87 2.73
C ALA A 148 5.14 5.19 2.43
N LEU A 149 5.61 6.29 3.01
CA LEU A 149 5.12 7.63 2.65
C LEU A 149 5.91 8.17 1.49
N LEU A 150 5.24 8.46 0.37
CA LEU A 150 5.88 9.00 -0.82
C LEU A 150 5.90 10.53 -0.75
N GLY A 151 7.07 11.07 -0.38
CA GLY A 151 7.29 12.50 -0.20
C GLY A 151 7.82 13.24 -1.42
N MET A 152 8.12 14.51 -1.21
CA MET A 152 8.57 15.45 -2.24
C MET A 152 9.93 15.09 -2.88
N SER A 153 10.80 14.31 -2.22
CA SER A 153 12.05 13.81 -2.82
C SER A 153 11.84 12.95 -4.07
N PHE A 154 10.66 12.35 -4.19
CA PHE A 154 10.17 11.70 -5.40
C PHE A 154 9.20 12.59 -6.18
N LEU A 155 8.17 13.10 -5.52
CA LEU A 155 7.05 13.78 -6.18
C LEU A 155 7.48 15.04 -6.95
N SER A 156 8.49 15.78 -6.48
CA SER A 156 9.00 16.98 -7.16
C SER A 156 9.67 16.72 -8.51
N ARG A 157 9.90 15.45 -8.88
CA ARG A 157 10.46 15.06 -10.17
C ARG A 157 9.41 14.98 -11.29
N PHE A 158 8.16 15.19 -10.93
CA PHE A 158 7.01 15.07 -11.82
C PHE A 158 6.15 16.33 -11.69
N ASP A 159 5.43 16.64 -12.76
CA ASP A 159 4.35 17.62 -12.69
C ASP A 159 3.17 16.99 -11.95
N ILE A 160 2.66 17.71 -10.95
CA ILE A 160 1.55 17.27 -10.11
C ILE A 160 0.34 18.14 -10.42
N GLN A 161 -0.75 17.52 -10.85
CA GLN A 161 -2.04 18.20 -11.00
C GLN A 161 -3.09 17.49 -10.13
N MET A 162 -3.66 18.21 -9.18
CA MET A 162 -4.74 17.70 -8.34
C MET A 162 -6.05 18.35 -8.74
N ARG A 163 -7.07 17.54 -9.03
CA ARG A 163 -8.44 17.98 -9.34
C ARG A 163 -9.42 17.06 -8.64
N ASP A 164 -10.22 17.62 -7.74
CA ASP A 164 -11.24 16.89 -6.97
C ASP A 164 -10.69 15.64 -6.25
N SER A 165 -11.08 14.44 -6.71
CA SER A 165 -10.68 13.14 -6.20
C SER A 165 -9.53 12.50 -6.98
N GLU A 166 -8.93 13.22 -7.93
CA GLU A 166 -7.86 12.72 -8.78
C GLU A 166 -6.56 13.50 -8.58
N LEU A 167 -5.44 12.78 -8.63
CA LEU A 167 -4.09 13.32 -8.70
C LEU A 167 -3.42 12.74 -9.93
N VAL A 168 -2.96 13.60 -10.84
CA VAL A 168 -2.22 13.23 -12.03
C VAL A 168 -0.75 13.56 -11.81
N LEU A 169 0.11 12.56 -12.00
CA LEU A 169 1.56 12.71 -12.08
C LEU A 169 1.98 12.54 -13.53
N SER A 170 2.77 13.47 -14.06
CA SER A 170 3.35 13.34 -15.41
C SER A 170 4.84 13.66 -15.39
N PRO A 171 5.65 13.06 -16.27
CA PRO A 171 7.02 13.51 -16.45
C PRO A 171 7.05 15.00 -16.75
N VAL A 172 7.99 15.73 -16.14
CA VAL A 172 8.20 17.14 -16.46
C VAL A 172 8.64 17.20 -17.93
N GLY A 173 7.83 17.80 -18.79
CA GLY A 173 8.14 17.90 -20.21
C GLY A 173 9.44 18.68 -20.40
N GLU A 174 10.39 18.13 -21.17
CA GLU A 174 11.48 18.90 -21.75
C GLU A 174 10.85 20.02 -22.59
N ARG A 175 10.89 21.26 -22.10
CA ARG A 175 10.61 22.44 -22.91
C ARG A 175 11.90 22.98 -23.48
#